data_AF-A0A3B9DBF4-F1
#
_entry.id   AF-A0A3B9DBF4-F1
#
_cell.length_a   1.000
_cell.length_b   1.000
_cell.length_c   1.000
_cell.angle_alpha   90.00
_cell.angle_beta   90.00
_cell.angle_gamma   90.00
#
_symmetry.space_group_name_H-M   'P 1'
#
loop_
_entity.id
_entity.type
_entity.pdbx_description
1 polymer ?
#
loop_
_entity_poly.entity_id
_entity_poly.type
_entity_poly.pdbx_seq_one_letter_code
_entity_poly.pdbx_strand_id
1 'polypeptide(L)'
;MLDPKWTRSQLDTLAKILLKKNFELDVAPLAEMESRRKELQLQTEALQNERNSRSKKIGQGKTSGEDVSELLQGMEAIKKELEEKKESLGKLQG
;
A
#
# COMPACT_ATOMS: atom_id res chain seq x y z
N MET A 1 18.82 4.65 14.93
CA MET A 1 17.50 4.53 14.30
C MET A 1 16.79 3.36 14.97
N LEU A 2 15.53 3.53 15.40
CA LEU A 2 14.77 2.43 15.99
C LEU A 2 14.44 1.43 14.87
N ASP A 3 14.54 0.13 15.15
CA ASP A 3 14.18 -0.88 14.16
C ASP A 3 12.67 -0.75 13.83
N PRO A 4 12.29 -0.57 12.54
CA PRO A 4 10.89 -0.44 12.14
C PRO A 4 10.00 -1.59 12.62
N LYS A 5 10.54 -2.78 12.89
CA LYS A 5 9.77 -3.88 13.47
C LYS A 5 9.16 -3.51 14.82
N TRP A 6 9.85 -2.70 15.62
CA TRP A 6 9.35 -2.22 16.90
C TRP A 6 8.22 -1.21 16.73
N THR A 7 8.38 -0.26 15.81
CA THR A 7 7.36 0.78 15.55
C THR A 7 6.15 0.25 14.77
N ARG A 8 6.27 -0.89 14.08
CA ARG A 8 5.19 -1.47 13.26
C ARG A 8 4.39 -2.56 13.96
N SER A 9 5.01 -3.30 14.89
CA SER A 9 4.36 -4.49 15.49
C SER A 9 4.45 -4.54 17.00
N GLN A 10 5.26 -3.69 17.63
CA GLN A 10 5.53 -3.76 19.07
C GLN A 10 5.47 -2.38 19.73
N LEU A 11 4.64 -1.47 19.22
CA LEU A 11 4.44 -0.11 19.74
C LEU A 11 4.13 -0.10 21.24
N ASP A 12 3.22 -0.96 21.69
CA ASP A 12 2.85 -1.08 23.10
C ASP A 12 4.03 -1.55 23.98
N THR A 13 4.80 -2.52 23.49
CA THR A 13 5.98 -3.02 24.18
C THR A 13 7.06 -1.94 24.25
N LEU A 14 7.24 -1.19 23.17
CA LEU A 14 8.17 -0.08 23.09
C LEU A 14 7.80 1.04 24.06
N ALA A 15 6.52 1.44 24.09
CA ALA A 15 6.02 2.44 25.02
C ALA A 15 6.27 2.05 26.48
N LYS A 16 6.04 0.77 26.84
CA LYS A 16 6.34 0.25 28.18
C LYS A 16 7.83 0.27 28.52
N ILE A 17 8.71 -0.03 27.56
CA ILE A 17 10.17 0.01 27.76
C ILE A 17 10.65 1.46 27.94
N LEU A 18 10.11 2.37 27.15
CA LEU A 18 10.46 3.79 27.19
C LEU A 18 9.95 4.46 28.47
N LEU A 19 8.75 4.09 28.94
CA LEU A 19 8.20 4.61 30.19
C LEU A 19 9.10 4.27 31.39
N LYS A 20 9.71 3.08 31.41
CA LYS A 20 10.70 2.69 32.44
C LYS A 20 11.97 3.56 32.41
N LYS A 21 12.24 4.25 31.31
CA LYS A 21 13.33 5.21 31.16
C LYS A 21 12.86 6.67 31.32
N ASN A 22 11.67 6.87 31.90
CA ASN A 22 11.01 8.17 32.01
C ASN A 22 10.78 8.87 30.66
N PHE A 23 10.51 8.08 29.61
CA PHE A 23 10.16 8.59 28.29
C PHE A 23 8.74 8.13 27.91
N GLU A 24 7.82 9.07 27.72
CA GLU A 24 6.48 8.77 27.23
C GLU A 24 6.49 8.76 25.69
N LEU A 25 6.17 7.60 25.11
CA LEU A 25 5.97 7.47 23.69
C LEU A 25 4.48 7.60 23.39
N ASP A 26 4.12 8.62 22.59
CA ASP A 26 2.77 8.73 22.07
C ASP A 26 2.54 7.71 20.94
N VAL A 27 1.88 6.62 21.30
CA VAL A 27 1.59 5.50 20.40
C VAL A 27 0.40 5.76 19.49
N ALA A 28 -0.50 6.71 19.83
CA ALA A 28 -1.68 6.99 19.03
C ALA A 28 -1.35 7.48 17.60
N PRO A 29 -0.53 8.53 17.40
CA PRO A 29 -0.18 8.99 16.05
C PRO A 29 0.63 7.95 15.28
N LEU A 30 1.49 7.18 15.96
CA LEU A 30 2.26 6.10 15.32
C LEU A 30 1.37 4.95 14.84
N ALA A 31 0.37 4.56 15.64
CA ALA A 31 -0.60 3.54 15.26
C ALA A 31 -1.47 3.99 14.09
N GLU A 32 -1.89 5.27 14.06
CA GLU A 32 -2.65 5.83 12.94
C GLU A 32 -1.84 5.85 11.64
N MET A 33 -0.59 6.30 11.70
CA MET A 33 0.32 6.27 10.54
C MET A 33 0.54 4.85 10.03
N GLU A 34 0.76 3.87 10.91
CA GLU A 34 0.94 2.47 10.50
C GLU A 34 -0.34 1.87 9.92
N SER A 35 -1.51 2.21 10.46
CA SER A 35 -2.81 1.82 9.89
C SER A 35 -2.95 2.33 8.47
N ARG A 36 -2.65 3.62 8.24
CA ARG A 36 -2.69 4.23 6.91
C ARG A 36 -1.69 3.59 5.94
N ARG A 37 -0.51 3.24 6.43
CA ARG A 37 0.52 2.53 5.64
C ARG A 37 0.06 1.16 5.20
N LYS A 38 -0.56 0.41 6.12
CA LYS A 38 -1.11 -0.91 5.83
C LYS A 38 -2.25 -0.83 4.82
N GLU A 39 -3.14 0.15 4.98
CA GLU A 39 -4.23 0.40 4.04
C GLU A 39 -3.71 0.71 2.63
N LEU A 40 -2.76 1.65 2.51
CA LEU A 40 -2.13 1.99 1.22
C LEU A 40 -1.45 0.79 0.57
N GLN A 41 -0.80 -0.05 1.36
CA GLN A 41 -0.15 -1.26 0.85
C GLN A 41 -1.18 -2.26 0.29
N LEU A 42 -2.25 -2.53 1.04
CA LEU A 42 -3.33 -3.40 0.57
C LEU A 42 -4.01 -2.86 -0.69
N GLN A 43 -4.25 -1.54 -0.77
CA GLN A 43 -4.81 -0.89 -1.96
C GLN A 43 -3.86 -1.05 -3.17
N THR A 44 -2.56 -0.87 -2.96
CA THR A 44 -1.56 -1.04 -4.03
C THR A 44 -1.51 -2.48 -4.53
N GLU A 45 -1.56 -3.46 -3.62
CA GLU A 45 -1.61 -4.89 -3.97
C GLU A 45 -2.90 -5.25 -4.72
N ALA A 46 -4.04 -4.70 -4.30
CA ALA A 46 -5.32 -4.89 -4.98
C ALA A 46 -5.30 -4.33 -6.42
N LEU A 47 -4.82 -3.09 -6.60
CA LEU A 47 -4.68 -2.45 -7.91
C LEU A 47 -3.70 -3.19 -8.82
N GLN A 48 -2.59 -3.69 -8.26
CA GLN A 48 -1.61 -4.48 -9.00
C GLN A 48 -2.23 -5.79 -9.51
N ASN A 49 -3.03 -6.46 -8.67
CA ASN A 49 -3.76 -7.67 -9.03
C ASN A 49 -4.82 -7.40 -10.10
N GLU A 50 -5.57 -6.30 -9.95
CA GLU A 50 -6.57 -5.89 -10.92
C GLU A 50 -5.94 -5.60 -12.28
N ARG A 51 -4.85 -4.82 -12.30
CA ARG A 51 -4.05 -4.54 -13.50
C ARG A 51 -3.61 -5.83 -14.19
N ASN A 52 -3.08 -6.79 -13.43
CA ASN A 52 -2.62 -8.08 -13.99
C ASN A 52 -3.78 -8.89 -14.59
N SER A 53 -4.92 -8.91 -13.90
CA SER A 53 -6.15 -9.56 -14.38
C SER A 53 -6.63 -8.93 -15.69
N ARG A 54 -6.69 -7.60 -15.76
CA ARG A 54 -7.09 -6.86 -16.97
C ARG A 54 -6.10 -7.06 -18.11
N SER A 55 -4.79 -7.00 -17.87
CA SER A 55 -3.77 -7.33 -18.88
C SER A 55 -4.00 -8.70 -19.52
N LYS A 56 -4.32 -9.71 -18.71
CA LYS A 56 -4.56 -11.07 -19.20
C LYS A 56 -5.82 -11.14 -20.06
N LYS A 57 -6.91 -10.49 -19.65
CA LYS A 57 -8.16 -10.39 -20.43
C LYS A 57 -7.94 -9.67 -21.76
N ILE A 58 -7.18 -8.57 -21.77
CA ILE A 58 -6.82 -7.84 -23.00
C ILE A 58 -6.03 -8.75 -23.94
N GLY A 59 -5.04 -9.50 -23.43
CA GLY A 59 -4.27 -10.44 -24.23
C GLY A 59 -5.15 -11.51 -24.87
N GLN A 60 -6.08 -12.09 -24.09
CA GLN A 60 -7.03 -13.10 -24.56
C GLN A 60 -8.01 -12.53 -25.60
N GLY A 61 -8.61 -11.37 -25.35
CA GLY A 61 -9.52 -10.72 -26.30
C GLY A 61 -8.83 -10.39 -27.63
N LYS A 62 -7.59 -9.88 -27.59
CA LYS A 62 -6.78 -9.64 -28.80
C LYS A 62 -6.52 -10.92 -29.60
N THR A 63 -6.24 -12.03 -28.94
CA THR A 63 -6.06 -13.32 -29.63
C THR A 63 -7.36 -13.90 -30.17
N SER A 64 -8.49 -13.64 -29.51
CA SER A 64 -9.82 -14.08 -29.94
C SER A 64 -10.47 -13.16 -30.99
N GLY A 65 -9.84 -12.03 -31.34
CA GLY A 65 -10.41 -11.04 -32.27
C GLY A 65 -11.53 -10.17 -31.67
N GLU A 66 -11.65 -10.14 -30.35
CA GLU A 66 -12.62 -9.31 -29.62
C GLU A 66 -12.13 -7.86 -29.50
N ASP A 67 -13.06 -6.91 -29.45
CA ASP A 67 -12.73 -5.51 -29.17
C ASP A 67 -12.35 -5.33 -27.69
N VAL A 68 -11.12 -4.88 -27.46
CA VAL A 68 -10.55 -4.64 -26.12
C VAL A 68 -10.42 -3.16 -25.79
N SER A 69 -11.02 -2.27 -26.59
CA SER A 69 -10.90 -0.82 -26.44
C SER A 69 -11.38 -0.33 -25.06
N GLU A 70 -12.49 -0.85 -24.55
CA GLU A 70 -13.00 -0.50 -23.22
C GLU A 70 -12.06 -0.97 -22.10
N LEU A 71 -11.48 -2.16 -22.23
CA LEU A 71 -10.52 -2.70 -21.27
C LEU A 71 -9.21 -1.89 -21.26
N LEU A 72 -8.77 -1.41 -22.42
CA LEU A 72 -7.61 -0.53 -22.55
C LEU A 72 -7.85 0.85 -21.94
N GLN A 73 -9.04 1.43 -22.10
CA GLN A 73 -9.37 2.71 -21.46
C GLN A 73 -9.30 2.63 -19.92
N GLY A 74 -9.84 1.55 -19.33
CA GLY A 74 -9.77 1.35 -17.89
C GLY A 74 -8.37 1.03 -17.35
N MET A 75 -7.44 0.61 -18.22
CA MET A 75 -6.07 0.24 -17.86
C MET A 75 -5.24 1.47 -17.45
N GLU A 76 -5.41 2.60 -18.14
CA GLU A 76 -4.65 3.83 -17.86
C GLU A 76 -5.04 4.45 -16.52
N ALA A 77 -6.33 4.39 -16.15
CA ALA A 77 -6.79 4.83 -14.84
C ALA A 77 -6.14 4.03 -13.70
N ILE A 78 -6.09 2.70 -13.83
CA ILE A 78 -5.47 1.81 -12.83
C ILE A 78 -3.97 2.04 -12.74
N LYS A 79 -3.28 2.23 -13.86
CA LYS A 79 -1.84 2.57 -13.84
C LYS A 79 -1.60 3.86 -13.07
N LYS A 80 -2.38 4.90 -13.36
CA LYS A 80 -2.24 6.20 -12.69
C LYS A 80 -2.49 6.06 -11.19
N GLU A 81 -3.58 5.43 -10.80
CA GLU A 81 -3.92 5.23 -9.38
C GLU A 81 -2.85 4.39 -8.66
N LEU A 82 -2.34 3.34 -9.30
CA LEU A 82 -1.28 2.50 -8.74
C LEU A 82 0.02 3.31 -8.50
N GLU A 83 0.43 4.16 -9.43
CA GLU A 83 1.62 5.01 -9.26
C GLU A 83 1.41 6.06 -8.16
N GLU A 84 0.24 6.71 -8.09
CA GLU A 84 -0.10 7.64 -7.01
C GLU A 84 -0.07 6.98 -5.62
N LYS A 85 -0.62 5.76 -5.51
CA LYS A 85 -0.64 4.99 -4.26
C LYS A 85 0.75 4.51 -3.85
N LYS A 86 1.58 4.09 -4.82
CA LYS A 86 3.00 3.76 -4.57
C LYS A 86 3.79 4.97 -4.08
N GLU A 87 3.60 6.13 -4.70
CA GLU A 87 4.27 7.36 -4.27
C GLU A 87 3.84 7.74 -2.85
N SER A 88 2.54 7.66 -2.56
CA SER A 88 1.98 7.90 -1.22
C SER A 88 2.54 6.92 -0.18
N LEU A 89 2.66 5.64 -0.53
CA LEU A 89 3.26 4.62 0.31
C LEU A 89 4.75 4.88 0.53
N GLY A 90 5.48 5.28 -0.52
CA GLY A 90 6.90 5.64 -0.46
C GLY A 90 7.15 6.83 0.46
N LYS A 91 6.33 7.88 0.37
CA LYS A 91 6.39 9.04 1.29
C LYS A 91 6.14 8.66 2.74
N LEU A 92 5.34 7.63 2.99
CA LEU A 92 5.02 7.16 4.34
C LEU A 92 6.05 6.16 4.90
N GLN A 93 6.85 5.54 4.03
CA GLN A 93 7.90 4.58 4.40
C GLN A 93 9.31 5.18 4.42
N GLY A 94 9.49 6.36 3.82
CA GLY A 94 10.76 7.10 3.71
C GLY A 94 11.17 7.85 4.95
#